data_AF-A0A1C6GFU1-F1
#
_entry.id   AF-A0A1C6GFU1-F1
#
_cell.length_a   1.000
_cell.length_b   1.000
_cell.length_c   1.000
_cell.angle_alpha   90.00
_cell.angle_beta   90.00
_cell.angle_gamma   90.00
#
_symmetry.space_group_name_H-M   'P 1'
#
loop_
_entity.id
_entity.type
_entity.pdbx_description
1 polymer ?
#
loop_
_entity_poly.entity_id
_entity_poly.type
_entity_poly.pdbx_seq_one_letter_code
_entity_poly.pdbx_strand_id
1 'polypeptide(L)'
;MRTYIPKYLDKEVYKRVLSVARSYEDNKRRIKSIEFDRIYSTPDCTVHGSGISKPVQSVTEQIEKHTALLRKRVAAVDRALAVFPDHEQRFIMQNVCGSTPMIYCDTLNCERTGQTIRHDFLITLASELGEIL
;
A
#
# COMPACT_ATOMS: atom_id res chain seq x y z
N MET A 1 -13.32 11.94 -19.05
CA MET A 1 -13.77 11.27 -17.81
C MET A 1 -13.56 12.25 -16.65
N ARG A 2 -14.64 12.78 -16.06
CA ARG A 2 -14.56 13.83 -15.02
C ARG A 2 -14.00 13.21 -13.74
N THR A 3 -12.89 13.71 -13.23
CA THR A 3 -12.28 13.26 -11.97
C THR A 3 -13.24 13.62 -10.84
N TYR A 4 -13.99 12.65 -10.32
CA TYR A 4 -14.74 12.83 -9.09
C TYR A 4 -13.73 13.03 -7.95
N ILE A 5 -13.64 14.26 -7.44
CA ILE A 5 -12.88 14.60 -6.23
C ILE A 5 -13.91 14.62 -5.10
N PRO A 6 -13.91 13.64 -4.19
CA PRO A 6 -14.80 13.67 -3.05
C PRO A 6 -14.50 14.92 -2.20
N LYS A 7 -15.52 15.61 -1.72
CA LYS A 7 -15.38 16.85 -0.91
C LYS A 7 -14.75 16.65 0.48
N TYR A 8 -14.37 15.42 0.83
CA TYR A 8 -14.30 14.96 2.23
C TYR A 8 -12.89 14.58 2.71
N LEU A 9 -11.86 14.78 1.87
CA LEU A 9 -10.46 14.70 2.30
C LEU A 9 -9.71 15.92 1.76
N ASP A 10 -8.75 16.41 2.55
CA ASP A 10 -7.76 17.35 2.02
C ASP A 10 -7.13 16.75 0.75
N LYS A 11 -6.90 17.59 -0.26
CA LYS A 11 -6.46 17.14 -1.58
C LYS A 11 -5.14 16.37 -1.50
N GLU A 12 -4.24 16.76 -0.60
CA GLU A 12 -2.96 16.10 -0.43
C GLU A 12 -3.12 14.79 0.35
N VAL A 13 -4.00 14.74 1.34
CA VAL A 13 -4.37 13.48 2.01
C VAL A 13 -4.93 12.48 1.00
N TYR A 14 -5.92 12.89 0.19
CA TYR A 14 -6.51 12.04 -0.84
C TYR A 14 -5.44 11.47 -1.80
N LYS A 15 -4.51 12.31 -2.28
CA LYS A 15 -3.42 11.86 -3.16
C LYS A 15 -2.52 10.83 -2.48
N ARG A 16 -2.14 11.05 -1.21
CA ARG A 16 -1.29 10.11 -0.45
C ARG A 16 -2.00 8.77 -0.24
N VAL A 17 -3.25 8.80 0.20
CA VAL A 17 -4.09 7.61 0.42
C VAL A 17 -4.26 6.82 -0.88
N LEU A 18 -4.61 7.50 -1.98
CA LEU A 18 -4.75 6.86 -3.27
C LEU A 18 -3.42 6.27 -3.78
N SER A 19 -2.30 6.96 -3.55
CA SER A 19 -0.98 6.45 -3.89
C SER A 19 -0.65 5.18 -3.10
N VAL A 20 -0.97 5.13 -1.81
CA VAL A 20 -0.74 3.95 -0.97
C VAL A 20 -1.59 2.77 -1.45
N ALA A 21 -2.88 2.99 -1.73
CA ALA A 21 -3.77 1.95 -2.24
C ALA A 21 -3.29 1.39 -3.59
N ARG A 22 -2.88 2.25 -4.52
CA ARG A 22 -2.39 1.84 -5.85
C ARG A 22 -1.07 1.07 -5.79
N SER A 23 -0.20 1.39 -4.83
CA SER A 23 1.05 0.67 -4.63
C SER A 23 0.90 -0.62 -3.81
N TYR A 24 -0.30 -1.03 -3.44
CA TYR A 24 -0.52 -2.15 -2.51
C TYR A 24 0.15 -3.47 -2.95
N GLU A 25 -0.12 -3.94 -4.16
CA GLU A 25 0.49 -5.18 -4.66
C GLU A 25 1.99 -5.04 -4.94
N ASP A 26 2.44 -3.85 -5.36
CA ASP A 26 3.86 -3.55 -5.54
C ASP A 26 4.62 -3.60 -4.21
N ASN A 27 4.04 -3.02 -3.15
CA ASN A 27 4.61 -3.04 -1.81
C ASN A 27 4.69 -4.47 -1.28
N LYS A 28 3.66 -5.30 -1.50
CA LYS A 28 3.68 -6.73 -1.15
C LYS A 28 4.79 -7.49 -1.87
N ARG A 29 4.91 -7.29 -3.19
CA ARG A 29 5.99 -7.89 -4.00
C ARG A 29 7.37 -7.43 -3.50
N ARG A 30 7.52 -6.15 -3.16
CA ARG A 30 8.79 -5.59 -2.69
C ARG A 30 9.20 -6.12 -1.33
N ILE A 31 8.27 -6.26 -0.39
CA ILE A 31 8.53 -6.89 0.92
C ILE A 31 9.03 -8.32 0.72
N LYS A 32 8.34 -9.13 -0.09
CA LYS A 32 8.75 -10.52 -0.39
C LYS A 32 10.15 -10.58 -1.02
N SER A 33 10.47 -9.68 -1.94
CA SER A 33 11.82 -9.60 -2.54
C SER A 33 12.88 -9.28 -1.50
N ILE A 34 12.65 -8.31 -0.60
CA ILE A 34 13.62 -7.97 0.46
C ILE A 34 13.80 -9.13 1.44
N GLU A 35 12.72 -9.83 1.78
CA GLU A 35 12.76 -11.01 2.66
C GLU A 35 13.51 -12.18 2.01
N PHE A 36 13.30 -12.41 0.72
CA PHE A 36 14.06 -13.39 -0.06
C PHE A 36 15.55 -13.04 -0.09
N ASP A 37 15.90 -11.80 -0.45
CA ASP A 37 17.30 -11.35 -0.49
C ASP A 37 17.99 -11.51 0.86
N ARG A 38 17.28 -11.27 1.98
CA ARG A 38 17.80 -11.51 3.34
C ARG A 38 18.07 -12.99 3.64
N ILE A 39 17.28 -13.92 3.11
CA ILE A 39 17.44 -15.36 3.33
C ILE A 39 18.58 -15.93 2.48
N TYR A 40 18.70 -15.48 1.23
CA TYR A 40 19.66 -16.02 0.25
C TYR A 40 20.99 -15.26 0.20
N SER A 41 21.13 -14.13 0.90
CA SER A 41 22.44 -13.54 1.17
C SER A 41 23.19 -14.40 2.18
N THR A 42 23.84 -15.45 1.71
CA THR A 42 24.86 -16.17 2.48
C THR A 42 25.95 -15.20 2.91
N PRO A 43 26.38 -15.18 4.17
CA PRO A 43 27.59 -14.47 4.53
C PRO A 43 28.74 -15.24 3.88
N ASP A 44 29.35 -14.69 2.83
CA ASP A 44 30.62 -15.19 2.35
C ASP A 44 31.61 -15.09 3.51
N CYS A 45 31.99 -16.24 4.04
CA CYS A 45 33.01 -16.41 5.07
C CYS A 45 34.39 -16.10 4.49
N THR A 46 34.63 -14.86 4.05
CA THR A 46 35.95 -14.35 3.67
C THR A 46 36.07 -12.88 4.08
N VAL A 47 35.97 -12.62 5.38
CA VAL A 47 36.36 -11.31 5.94
C VAL A 47 37.89 -11.28 6.10
N HIS A 48 38.60 -11.03 5.01
CA HIS A 48 39.96 -10.50 5.10
C HIS A 48 39.87 -9.02 5.48
N GLY A 49 40.38 -8.69 6.66
CA GLY A 49 40.15 -7.42 7.32
C GLY A 49 40.62 -6.18 6.55
N SER A 50 39.88 -5.09 6.73
CA SER A 50 40.43 -3.77 7.06
C SER A 50 39.27 -2.86 7.49
N GLY A 51 39.50 -2.04 8.51
CA GLY A 51 38.45 -1.31 9.21
C GLY A 51 37.68 -0.33 8.34
N ILE A 52 36.38 -0.58 8.12
CA ILE A 52 35.41 0.41 7.65
C ILE A 52 34.07 0.12 8.34
N SER A 53 33.88 0.63 9.56
CA SER A 53 32.73 0.31 10.42
C SER A 53 31.55 1.30 10.35
N LYS A 54 31.39 2.08 9.27
CA LYS A 54 30.34 3.14 9.21
C LYS A 54 29.36 3.15 8.02
N PRO A 55 29.63 2.61 6.82
CA PRO A 55 28.64 2.63 5.73
C PRO A 55 27.61 1.49 5.80
N VAL A 56 28.01 0.28 6.21
CA VAL A 56 27.16 -0.93 6.19
C VAL A 56 25.98 -0.83 7.18
N GLN A 57 26.23 -0.36 8.41
CA GLN A 57 25.16 -0.16 9.41
C GLN A 57 24.09 0.82 8.91
N SER A 58 24.48 1.90 8.21
CA SER A 58 23.53 2.89 7.70
C SER A 58 22.61 2.32 6.61
N VAL A 59 23.11 1.42 5.75
CA VAL A 59 22.33 0.81 4.67
C VAL A 59 21.33 -0.19 5.25
N THR A 60 21.74 -1.02 6.21
CA THR A 60 20.84 -1.97 6.87
C THR A 60 19.72 -1.25 7.60
N GLU A 61 20.01 -0.18 8.34
CA GLU A 61 19.00 0.65 9.01
C GLU A 61 18.02 1.30 8.02
N GLN A 62 18.51 1.79 6.87
CA GLN A 62 17.67 2.37 5.83
C GLN A 62 16.72 1.33 5.22
N ILE A 63 17.23 0.12 4.93
CA ILE A 63 16.41 -0.99 4.43
C ILE A 63 15.35 -1.34 5.46
N GLU A 64 15.69 -1.43 6.74
CA GLU A 64 14.73 -1.75 7.81
C GLU A 64 13.64 -0.70 7.95
N LYS A 65 14.01 0.59 7.99
CA LYS A 65 13.05 1.69 8.03
C LYS A 65 12.13 1.66 6.80
N HIS A 66 12.69 1.42 5.62
CA HIS A 66 11.90 1.31 4.39
C HIS A 66 10.94 0.13 4.43
N THR A 67 11.40 -1.07 4.79
CA THR A 67 10.57 -2.27 4.90
C THR A 67 9.48 -2.10 5.95
N ALA A 68 9.77 -1.48 7.09
CA ALA A 68 8.78 -1.17 8.12
C ALA A 68 7.68 -0.24 7.59
N LEU A 69 8.04 0.79 6.82
CA LEU A 69 7.07 1.66 6.16
C LEU A 69 6.20 0.91 5.15
N LEU A 70 6.79 0.04 4.32
CA LEU A 70 6.04 -0.78 3.37
C LEU A 70 5.04 -1.69 4.10
N ARG A 71 5.47 -2.36 5.17
CA ARG A 71 4.61 -3.22 5.99
C ARG A 71 3.47 -2.43 6.63
N LYS A 72 3.75 -1.24 7.19
CA LYS A 72 2.71 -0.35 7.73
C LYS A 72 1.65 -0.02 6.68
N ARG A 73 2.08 0.33 5.46
CA ARG A 73 1.18 0.67 4.34
C ARG A 73 0.34 -0.53 3.90
N VAL A 74 0.95 -1.70 3.73
CA VAL A 74 0.24 -2.94 3.35
C VAL A 74 -0.79 -3.29 4.43
N ALA A 75 -0.39 -3.29 5.69
CA ALA A 75 -1.30 -3.61 6.80
C ALA A 75 -2.46 -2.62 6.94
N ALA A 76 -2.25 -1.33 6.64
CA ALA A 76 -3.32 -0.33 6.62
C ALA A 76 -4.35 -0.63 5.52
N VAL A 77 -3.89 -1.02 4.32
CA VAL A 77 -4.78 -1.42 3.21
C VAL A 77 -5.54 -2.70 3.57
N ASP A 78 -4.87 -3.70 4.15
CA ASP A 78 -5.50 -4.95 4.57
C ASP A 78 -6.62 -4.72 5.59
N ARG A 79 -6.35 -3.89 6.62
CA ARG A 79 -7.36 -3.54 7.63
C ARG A 79 -8.51 -2.74 7.06
N ALA A 80 -8.22 -1.79 6.16
CA ALA A 80 -9.25 -1.02 5.49
C ALA A 80 -10.15 -1.89 4.60
N LEU A 81 -9.58 -2.88 3.89
CA LEU A 81 -10.33 -3.84 3.08
C LEU A 81 -11.21 -4.75 3.94
N ALA A 82 -10.72 -5.18 5.10
CA ALA A 82 -11.43 -6.11 5.97
C ALA A 82 -12.78 -5.58 6.53
N VAL A 83 -13.01 -4.27 6.47
CA VAL A 83 -14.29 -3.65 6.83
C VAL A 83 -15.40 -3.99 5.83
N PHE A 84 -15.03 -4.29 4.59
CA PHE A 84 -15.98 -4.52 3.50
C PHE A 84 -16.23 -6.02 3.28
N PRO A 85 -17.42 -6.42 2.82
CA PRO A 85 -17.68 -7.79 2.39
C PRO A 85 -16.89 -8.15 1.12
N ASP A 86 -16.65 -9.45 0.89
CA ASP A 86 -15.79 -9.96 -0.18
C ASP A 86 -16.07 -9.39 -1.58
N HIS A 87 -17.35 -9.22 -1.93
CA HIS A 87 -17.74 -8.71 -3.24
C HIS A 87 -17.37 -7.22 -3.42
N GLU A 88 -17.41 -6.43 -2.35
CA GLU A 88 -16.96 -5.04 -2.34
C GLU A 88 -15.44 -4.95 -2.28
N GLN A 89 -14.78 -5.84 -1.53
CA GLN A 89 -13.32 -5.95 -1.56
C GLN A 89 -12.80 -6.21 -2.98
N ARG A 90 -13.41 -7.13 -3.73
CA ARG A 90 -13.07 -7.39 -5.14
C ARG A 90 -13.21 -6.13 -6.00
N PHE A 91 -14.32 -5.40 -5.82
CA PHE A 91 -14.54 -4.14 -6.49
C PHE A 91 -13.44 -3.10 -6.14
N ILE A 92 -13.11 -2.94 -4.86
CA ILE A 92 -12.07 -2.00 -4.39
C ILE A 92 -10.71 -2.37 -4.97
N MET A 93 -10.38 -3.67 -4.95
CA MET A 93 -9.12 -4.18 -5.49
C MET A 93 -8.98 -3.90 -6.98
N GLN A 94 -10.06 -4.01 -7.76
CA GLN A 94 -10.04 -3.64 -9.17
C GLN A 94 -10.01 -2.11 -9.36
N ASN A 95 -10.93 -1.39 -8.73
CA ASN A 95 -11.17 0.02 -9.02
C ASN A 95 -10.09 0.95 -8.45
N VAL A 96 -9.70 0.71 -7.20
CA VAL A 96 -8.81 1.61 -6.45
C VAL A 96 -7.38 1.12 -6.55
N CYS A 97 -7.13 -0.13 -6.13
CA CYS A 97 -5.78 -0.70 -6.15
C CYS A 97 -5.31 -0.95 -7.59
N GLY A 98 -6.15 -1.58 -8.42
CA GLY A 98 -5.87 -1.88 -9.83
C GLY A 98 -6.07 -0.71 -10.80
N SER A 99 -6.64 0.40 -10.33
CA SER A 99 -6.98 1.58 -11.17
C SER A 99 -7.90 1.27 -12.37
N THR A 100 -8.66 0.17 -12.32
CA THR A 100 -9.63 -0.19 -13.34
C THR A 100 -10.81 0.81 -13.31
N PRO A 101 -11.20 1.42 -14.44
CA PRO A 101 -12.39 2.26 -14.50
C PRO A 101 -13.62 1.50 -14.00
N MET A 102 -14.52 2.18 -13.28
CA MET A 102 -15.67 1.56 -12.60
C MET A 102 -16.57 0.76 -13.55
N ILE A 103 -16.72 1.24 -14.79
CA ILE A 103 -17.48 0.59 -15.87
C ILE A 103 -16.92 -0.77 -16.30
N TYR A 104 -15.66 -1.06 -15.96
CA TYR A 104 -14.97 -2.32 -16.27
C TYR A 104 -14.71 -3.16 -15.02
N CYS A 105 -15.17 -2.71 -13.85
CA CYS A 105 -15.11 -3.52 -12.64
C CYS A 105 -16.20 -4.58 -12.67
N ASP A 106 -15.85 -5.79 -12.27
CA ASP A 106 -16.80 -6.90 -12.08
C ASP A 106 -17.56 -6.65 -10.77
N THR A 107 -18.69 -5.98 -10.87
CA THR A 107 -19.53 -5.61 -9.73
C THR A 107 -21.01 -5.69 -10.09
N LEU A 108 -21.82 -6.13 -9.12
CA LEU A 108 -23.27 -6.12 -9.21
C LEU A 108 -23.87 -4.75 -8.87
N ASN A 109 -23.03 -3.82 -8.41
CA ASN A 109 -23.43 -2.51 -7.93
C ASN A 109 -23.56 -1.50 -9.07
N CYS A 110 -24.55 -0.63 -8.99
CA CYS A 110 -24.62 0.52 -9.87
C CYS A 110 -23.48 1.51 -9.60
N GLU A 111 -23.17 2.38 -10.55
CA GLU A 111 -22.04 3.32 -10.45
C GLU A 111 -22.10 4.16 -9.16
N ARG A 112 -23.30 4.58 -8.74
CA ARG A 112 -23.48 5.36 -7.50
C ARG A 112 -23.07 4.58 -6.25
N THR A 113 -23.44 3.30 -6.17
CA THR A 113 -23.03 2.43 -5.06
C THR A 113 -21.53 2.19 -5.11
N GLY A 114 -20.96 1.94 -6.31
CA GLY A 114 -19.51 1.83 -6.48
C GLY A 114 -18.74 3.08 -6.04
N GLN A 115 -19.26 4.28 -6.33
CA GLN A 115 -18.69 5.55 -5.86
C GLN A 115 -18.72 5.66 -4.33
N THR A 116 -19.79 5.17 -3.69
CA THR A 116 -19.94 5.15 -2.23
C THR A 116 -18.93 4.19 -1.59
N ILE A 117 -18.84 2.96 -2.10
CA ILE A 117 -17.85 1.97 -1.63
C ILE A 117 -16.42 2.50 -1.76
N ARG A 118 -16.09 3.07 -2.92
CA ARG A 118 -14.78 3.70 -3.15
C ARG A 118 -14.51 4.82 -2.15
N HIS A 119 -15.51 5.65 -1.89
CA HIS A 119 -15.41 6.76 -0.95
C HIS A 119 -15.12 6.25 0.46
N ASP A 120 -15.93 5.33 0.95
CA ASP A 120 -15.84 4.82 2.31
C ASP A 120 -14.51 4.09 2.52
N PHE A 121 -14.06 3.31 1.52
CA PHE A 121 -12.74 2.68 1.57
C PHE A 121 -11.60 3.69 1.72
N LEU A 122 -11.63 4.80 0.98
CA LEU A 122 -10.57 5.81 1.05
C LEU A 122 -10.57 6.55 2.39
N ILE A 123 -11.74 6.75 3.00
CA ILE A 123 -11.83 7.32 4.36
C ILE A 123 -11.26 6.33 5.38
N THR A 124 -11.69 5.07 5.33
CA THR A 124 -11.18 4.02 6.22
C THR A 124 -9.66 3.89 6.10
N LEU A 125 -9.13 3.89 4.87
CA LEU A 125 -7.69 3.84 4.65
C LEU A 125 -6.97 5.10 5.17
N ALA A 126 -7.56 6.28 5.03
CA ALA A 126 -7.00 7.51 5.60
C ALA A 126 -6.90 7.42 7.13
N SER A 127 -7.94 6.90 7.79
CA SER A 127 -7.95 6.65 9.24
C SER A 127 -6.87 5.64 9.64
N GLU A 128 -6.76 4.52 8.91
CA GLU A 128 -5.75 3.47 9.16
C GLU A 128 -4.31 3.94 8.96
N LEU A 129 -4.10 4.93 8.10
CA LEU A 129 -2.81 5.58 7.90
C LEU A 129 -2.50 6.66 8.96
N GLY A 130 -3.50 7.07 9.74
CA GLY A 130 -3.42 8.17 10.70
C GLY A 130 -3.39 9.56 10.04
N GLU A 131 -3.94 9.67 8.81
CA GLU A 131 -4.02 10.93 8.07
C GLU A 131 -5.24 11.77 8.49
N ILE A 132 -6.23 11.14 9.14
CA ILE A 132 -7.40 11.76 9.74
C ILE A 132 -7.65 11.15 11.12
N LEU A 133 -8.25 11.93 12.03
CA LEU A 133 -8.61 11.56 13.39
C LEU A 133 -10.11 11.28 13.50
#